data_AF-A0AA86QXI3-F1
#
_entry.id   AF-A0AA86QXI3-F1
#
_cell.length_a   1.000
_cell.length_b   1.000
_cell.length_c   1.000
_cell.angle_alpha   90.00
_cell.angle_beta   90.00
_cell.angle_gamma   90.00
#
_symmetry.space_group_name_H-M   'P 1'
#
loop_
_entity.id
_entity.type
_entity.pdbx_description
1 polymer ?
#
loop_
_entity_poly.entity_id
_entity_poly.type
_entity_poly.pdbx_seq_one_letter_code
_entity_poly.pdbx_strand_id
1 'polypeptide(L)'
;MSFDPVRDILEINVLLLQNIHTVQHQISQHRCKLYVYQRERWSLDEEQLLQNLLAQFGKEDLKKISQIMISKTQRQIYHRAKSETKSLIAKIK
;
A
#
# COMPACT_ATOMS: atom_id res chain seq x y z
N MET A 1 -49.95 1.28 18.33
CA MET A 1 -48.83 2.01 17.70
C MET A 1 -49.37 2.67 16.45
N SER A 2 -49.37 4.01 16.37
CA SER A 2 -49.85 4.74 15.18
C SER A 2 -48.73 4.78 14.15
N PHE A 3 -48.98 4.23 12.97
CA PHE A 3 -48.13 4.40 11.81
C PHE A 3 -48.15 5.88 11.39
N ASP A 4 -47.00 6.54 11.41
CA ASP A 4 -46.84 7.89 10.88
C ASP A 4 -45.97 7.76 9.62
N PRO A 5 -46.61 7.66 8.44
CA PRO A 5 -45.92 7.34 7.20
C PRO A 5 -44.80 8.33 6.88
N VAL A 6 -44.92 9.59 7.29
CA VAL A 6 -43.91 10.61 6.99
C VAL A 6 -42.69 10.44 7.88
N ARG A 7 -42.90 10.22 9.19
CA ARG A 7 -41.81 9.92 10.12
C ARG A 7 -41.10 8.63 9.75
N ASP A 8 -41.84 7.57 9.48
CA ASP A 8 -41.31 6.24 9.20
C ASP A 8 -40.48 6.24 7.89
N ILE A 9 -40.93 6.96 6.86
CA ILE A 9 -40.16 7.15 5.60
C ILE A 9 -38.88 7.96 5.84
N LEU A 10 -38.93 9.01 6.67
CA LEU A 10 -37.75 9.82 7.00
C LEU A 10 -36.71 8.98 7.76
N GLU A 11 -37.12 8.17 8.71
CA GLU A 11 -36.22 7.27 9.45
C GLU A 11 -35.57 6.25 8.52
N ILE A 12 -36.33 5.64 7.60
CA ILE A 12 -35.79 4.73 6.59
C ILE A 12 -34.74 5.44 5.71
N ASN A 13 -35.02 6.65 5.25
CA ASN A 13 -34.10 7.42 4.41
C ASN A 13 -32.81 7.78 5.16
N VAL A 14 -32.90 8.15 6.44
CA VAL A 14 -31.71 8.42 7.26
C VAL A 14 -30.84 7.17 7.40
N LEU A 15 -31.45 6.02 7.68
CA LEU A 15 -30.73 4.75 7.79
C LEU A 15 -30.08 4.34 6.46
N LEU A 16 -30.77 4.55 5.33
CA LEU A 16 -30.22 4.30 4.00
C LEU A 16 -29.00 5.18 3.72
N LEU A 17 -29.07 6.48 4.02
CA LEU A 17 -27.94 7.40 3.83
C LEU A 17 -26.73 7.03 4.70
N GLN A 18 -26.95 6.64 5.95
CA GLN A 18 -25.88 6.17 6.84
C GLN A 18 -25.21 4.90 6.32
N ASN A 19 -25.99 3.96 5.81
CA ASN A 19 -25.46 2.73 5.21
C ASN A 19 -24.65 3.01 3.95
N ILE A 20 -25.15 3.89 3.07
CA ILE A 20 -24.42 4.30 1.86
C ILE A 20 -23.07 4.92 2.23
N HIS A 21 -23.04 5.85 3.20
CA HIS A 21 -21.81 6.48 3.65
C HIS A 21 -20.81 5.45 4.23
N THR A 22 -21.31 4.49 5.02
CA THR A 22 -20.48 3.44 5.61
C THR A 22 -19.86 2.55 4.54
N VAL A 23 -20.64 2.12 3.55
CA VAL A 23 -20.15 1.31 2.44
C VAL A 23 -19.12 2.08 1.59
N GLN A 24 -19.37 3.35 1.31
CA GLN A 24 -18.41 4.20 0.60
C GLN A 24 -17.07 4.31 1.34
N HIS A 25 -17.12 4.49 2.66
CA HIS A 25 -15.92 4.53 3.49
C HIS A 25 -15.15 3.19 3.44
N GLN A 26 -15.85 2.06 3.53
CA GLN A 26 -15.22 0.73 3.43
C GLN A 26 -14.57 0.50 2.06
N ILE A 27 -15.24 0.88 0.96
CA ILE A 27 -14.68 0.80 -0.40
C ILE A 27 -13.42 1.66 -0.50
N SER A 28 -13.46 2.90 0.02
CA SER A 28 -12.30 3.79 0.04
C SER A 28 -11.11 3.17 0.78
N GLN A 29 -11.35 2.63 1.98
CA GLN A 29 -10.32 1.93 2.75
C GLN A 29 -9.75 0.71 2.02
N HIS A 30 -10.61 -0.10 1.38
CA HIS A 30 -10.17 -1.26 0.62
C HIS A 30 -9.31 -0.86 -0.59
N ARG A 31 -9.71 0.18 -1.33
CA ARG A 31 -8.92 0.74 -2.43
C ARG A 31 -7.56 1.25 -1.94
N CYS A 32 -7.53 1.99 -0.83
CA CYS A 32 -6.27 2.43 -0.22
C CYS A 32 -5.36 1.25 0.13
N LYS A 33 -5.89 0.19 0.73
CA LYS A 33 -5.13 -1.04 1.03
C LYS A 33 -4.59 -1.70 -0.23
N LEU A 34 -5.41 -1.83 -1.28
CA LEU A 34 -4.96 -2.39 -2.57
C LEU A 34 -3.89 -1.52 -3.24
N TYR A 35 -4.02 -0.20 -3.20
CA TYR A 35 -3.00 0.72 -3.74
C TYR A 35 -1.68 0.62 -2.98
N VAL A 36 -1.73 0.51 -1.65
CA VAL A 36 -0.53 0.27 -0.83
C VAL A 36 0.09 -1.09 -1.19
N TYR A 37 -0.73 -2.14 -1.25
CA TYR A 37 -0.27 -3.50 -1.59
C TYR A 37 0.35 -3.58 -2.98
N GLN A 38 -0.23 -2.92 -4.00
CA GLN A 38 0.33 -2.87 -5.35
C GLN A 38 1.64 -2.07 -5.41
N ARG A 39 1.73 -0.94 -4.68
CA ARG A 39 2.97 -0.16 -4.58
C ARG A 39 4.09 -0.92 -3.86
N GLU A 40 3.74 -1.80 -2.93
CA GLU A 40 4.69 -2.66 -2.21
C GLU A 40 5.14 -3.89 -3.00
N ARG A 41 4.51 -4.18 -4.14
CA ARG A 41 4.90 -5.31 -4.99
C ARG A 41 6.17 -4.98 -5.79
N TRP A 42 7.17 -5.83 -5.64
CA TRP A 42 8.40 -5.79 -6.42
C TRP A 42 8.27 -6.80 -7.56
N SER A 43 8.46 -6.34 -8.80
CA SER A 43 8.63 -7.23 -9.94
C SER A 43 10.04 -7.83 -9.96
N LEU A 44 10.23 -8.95 -10.65
CA LEU A 44 11.55 -9.58 -10.79
C LEU A 44 12.57 -8.63 -11.41
N ASP A 45 12.15 -7.84 -12.40
CA ASP A 45 13.01 -6.85 -13.06
C ASP A 45 13.43 -5.73 -12.09
N GLU A 46 12.51 -5.26 -11.23
CA GLU A 46 12.82 -4.26 -10.20
C GLU A 46 13.73 -4.82 -9.12
N GLU A 47 13.60 -6.11 -8.76
CA GLU A 47 14.50 -6.77 -7.82
C GLU A 47 15.90 -6.91 -8.40
N GLN A 48 16.01 -7.36 -9.65
CA GLN A 48 17.30 -7.48 -10.34
C GLN A 48 17.97 -6.12 -10.49
N LEU A 49 17.20 -5.09 -10.86
CA LEU A 49 17.68 -3.72 -10.96
C LEU A 49 18.18 -3.21 -9.60
N LEU A 50 17.42 -3.43 -8.52
CA LEU A 50 17.83 -3.04 -7.17
C LEU A 50 19.15 -3.72 -6.78
N GLN A 51 19.29 -5.03 -7.02
CA GLN A 51 20.52 -5.76 -6.68
C GLN A 51 21.72 -5.24 -7.46
N ASN A 52 21.57 -4.98 -8.76
CA ASN A 52 22.62 -4.41 -9.59
C ASN A 52 23.03 -3.02 -9.09
N LEU A 53 22.06 -2.17 -8.74
CA LEU A 53 22.32 -0.82 -8.23
C LEU A 53 22.97 -0.84 -6.84
N LEU A 54 22.56 -1.75 -5.96
CA LEU A 54 23.18 -1.94 -4.66
C LEU A 54 24.62 -2.48 -4.79
N ALA A 55 24.90 -3.32 -5.78
CA ALA A 55 26.25 -3.78 -6.09
C ALA A 55 27.13 -2.66 -6.67
N GLN A 56 26.55 -1.79 -7.50
CA GLN A 56 27.27 -0.72 -8.19
C GLN A 56 27.57 0.49 -7.28
N PHE A 57 26.59 0.94 -6.50
CA PHE A 57 26.69 2.18 -5.70
C PHE A 57 26.85 1.91 -4.19
N GLY A 58 26.69 0.67 -3.74
CA GLY A 58 26.65 0.34 -2.33
C GLY A 58 25.34 0.74 -1.66
N LYS A 59 25.19 0.35 -0.38
CA LYS A 59 23.96 0.57 0.41
C LYS A 59 23.80 1.99 0.94
N GLU A 60 24.82 2.84 0.79
CA GLU A 60 24.86 4.18 1.37
C GLU A 60 24.26 5.23 0.42
N ASP A 61 24.36 5.00 -0.90
CA ASP A 61 23.91 5.93 -1.94
C ASP A 61 22.44 5.71 -2.36
N LEU A 62 21.55 5.41 -1.40
CA LEU A 62 20.12 5.14 -1.65
C LEU A 62 19.40 6.28 -2.39
N LYS A 63 19.88 7.52 -2.24
CA LYS A 63 19.32 8.67 -2.95
C LYS A 63 19.54 8.57 -4.46
N LYS A 64 20.74 8.16 -4.91
CA LYS A 64 21.02 7.92 -6.33
C LYS A 64 20.22 6.73 -6.86
N ILE A 65 20.15 5.65 -6.08
CA ILE A 65 19.33 4.48 -6.44
C ILE A 65 17.87 4.89 -6.63
N SER A 66 17.30 5.72 -5.76
CA SER A 66 15.91 6.20 -5.90
C SER A 66 15.67 7.14 -7.09
N GLN A 67 16.71 7.81 -7.60
CA GLN A 67 16.61 8.63 -8.81
C GLN A 67 16.58 7.77 -10.08
N ILE A 68 17.27 6.62 -10.06
CA ILE A 68 17.27 5.66 -11.16
C ILE A 68 16.01 4.79 -11.13
N MET A 69 15.64 4.31 -9.94
CA MET A 69 14.50 3.42 -9.72
C MET A 69 13.21 4.22 -9.47
N ILE A 70 12.77 4.97 -10.49
CA ILE A 70 11.63 5.90 -10.40
C ILE A 70 10.31 5.23 -9.99
N SER A 71 10.19 3.91 -10.16
CA SER A 71 9.00 3.13 -9.81
C SER A 71 8.82 2.91 -8.31
N LYS A 72 9.86 3.15 -7.49
CA LYS A 72 9.83 2.95 -6.04
C LYS A 72 10.35 4.18 -5.32
N THR A 73 9.74 4.48 -4.18
CA THR A 73 10.21 5.55 -3.30
C THR A 73 11.50 5.13 -2.58
N GLN A 74 12.32 6.11 -2.18
CA GLN A 74 13.52 5.86 -1.39
C GLN A 74 13.25 5.03 -0.12
N ARG A 75 12.08 5.23 0.53
CA ARG A 75 11.66 4.45 1.70
C ARG A 75 11.42 2.97 1.36
N GLN A 76 10.78 2.68 0.23
CA GLN A 76 10.54 1.30 -0.21
C GLN A 76 11.86 0.60 -0.55
N ILE A 77 12.76 1.29 -1.25
CA ILE A 77 14.11 0.81 -1.58
C ILE A 77 14.88 0.47 -0.30
N TYR A 78 14.88 1.37 0.69
CA TYR A 78 15.52 1.12 1.99
C TYR A 78 14.96 -0.12 2.69
N HIS A 79 13.64 -0.24 2.79
CA HIS A 79 13.00 -1.38 3.43
C HIS A 79 13.34 -2.70 2.72
N ARG A 80 13.38 -2.70 1.38
CA ARG A 80 13.70 -3.90 0.60
C ARG A 80 15.15 -4.32 0.77
N ALA A 81 16.10 -3.39 0.63
CA ALA A 81 17.53 -3.65 0.84
C ALA A 81 17.83 -4.20 2.25
N LYS A 82 17.10 -3.70 3.27
CA LYS A 82 17.19 -4.21 4.65
C LYS A 82 16.58 -5.60 4.83
N SER A 83 15.54 -5.96 4.08
CA SER A 83 14.97 -7.31 4.11
C SER A 83 15.85 -8.35 3.41
N GLU A 84 16.45 -8.01 2.26
CA GLU A 84 17.33 -8.91 1.51
C GLU A 84 18.58 -9.27 2.31
N THR A 85 19.17 -8.29 2.99
CA THR A 85 20.33 -8.52 3.88
C THR A 85 20.03 -9.49 5.01
N LYS A 86 18.84 -9.40 5.63
CA LYS A 86 18.41 -10.37 6.64
C LYS A 86 18.24 -11.78 6.06
N SER A 87 17.66 -11.90 4.86
CA SER A 87 17.48 -13.18 4.18
C SER A 87 18.83 -13.84 3.83
N LEU A 88 19.79 -13.07 3.32
CA LEU A 88 21.13 -13.55 2.99
C LEU A 88 21.90 -14.01 4.24
N ILE A 89 21.84 -13.25 5.33
CA ILE A 89 22.46 -13.64 6.61
C ILE A 89 21.83 -14.92 7.18
N ALA A 90 20.51 -15.09 7.02
CA ALA A 90 19.81 -16.28 7.49
C ALA A 90 20.13 -17.55 6.67
N LYS A 91 20.57 -17.42 5.41
CA LYS A 91 20.97 -18.56 4.57
C LYS A 91 22.41 -19.05 4.83
N ILE A 92 23.22 -18.25 5.52
CA ILE A 92 24.63 -18.57 5.84
C ILE A 92 24.75 -19.26 7.22
N LYS A 93 23.70 -19.23 8.04
CA LYS A 93 23.60 -19.96 9.30
C LYS A 93 22.87 -21.28 9.12
#